data_AF-A0A520D3K5-F1
#
_entry.id   AF-A0A520D3K5-F1
#
_cell.length_a   1.000
_cell.length_b   1.000
_cell.length_c   1.000
_cell.angle_alpha   90.00
_cell.angle_beta   90.00
_cell.angle_gamma   90.00
#
_symmetry.space_group_name_H-M   'P 1'
#
loop_
_entity.id
_entity.type
_entity.pdbx_description
1 polymer ?
#
loop_
_entity_poly.entity_id
_entity_poly.type
_entity_poly.pdbx_seq_one_letter_code
_entity_poly.pdbx_strand_id
1 'polypeptide(L)'
;TRYDRNRNISISAERGQIPLGDAVAKLNNLPAMKNLPQGVRSVEAGDAKILNDIVSGFLLSMLIGVFCIYALLVLLFHDMVQPITILSALPPSAGGAFLMLWALNMELSLPAMIGLLTLMGIVTKNSILLVEYIVMARREHGMSRYEAIIDACSKRVRPIVMTTIAMAAGMLPITIGLHGDNAFRAPMGASVIGGLLASTALSLFVVPVIYTLFDGLEHRVKRLMKRMKGESTETTTPAGRAGEGAA
;
A
#
# COMPACT_ATOMS: atom_id res chain seq x y z
N THR A 1 0.70 7.38 44.47
CA THR A 1 -0.38 8.04 43.69
C THR A 1 -1.53 7.05 43.52
N ARG A 2 -2.70 7.42 43.00
CA ARG A 2 -3.78 6.47 42.65
C ARG A 2 -3.98 6.48 41.14
N TYR A 3 -4.13 5.31 40.52
CA TYR A 3 -4.44 5.14 39.10
C TYR A 3 -5.67 4.24 39.02
N ASP A 4 -6.70 4.71 38.31
CA ASP A 4 -7.98 4.02 38.14
C ASP A 4 -8.55 3.43 39.45
N ARG A 5 -8.63 4.29 40.49
CA ARG A 5 -9.08 3.99 41.87
C ARG A 5 -8.24 2.98 42.67
N ASN A 6 -7.18 2.40 42.10
CA ASN A 6 -6.24 1.52 42.79
C ASN A 6 -4.98 2.25 43.28
N ARG A 7 -4.31 1.72 44.32
CA ARG A 7 -3.01 2.25 44.79
C ARG A 7 -1.96 2.04 43.70
N ASN A 8 -1.27 3.12 43.31
CA ASN A 8 -0.29 3.13 42.24
C ASN A 8 1.10 3.55 42.76
N ILE A 9 2.13 2.85 42.29
CA ILE A 9 3.54 3.17 42.46
C ILE A 9 4.11 3.40 41.06
N SER A 10 4.48 4.63 40.76
CA SER A 10 5.09 5.01 39.48
C SER A 10 6.61 4.91 39.57
N ILE A 11 7.21 4.10 38.70
CA ILE A 11 8.66 4.00 38.52
C ILE A 11 8.98 4.60 37.15
N SER A 12 9.77 5.68 37.14
CA SER A 12 10.22 6.33 35.90
C SER A 12 11.69 6.01 35.67
N ALA A 13 12.04 5.70 34.42
CA ALA A 13 13.42 5.46 34.01
C ALA A 13 13.67 6.16 32.68
N GLU A 14 14.82 6.82 32.56
CA GLU A 14 15.22 7.47 31.31
C GLU A 14 15.89 6.45 30.38
N ARG A 15 15.47 6.44 29.12
CA ARG A 15 15.77 5.39 28.15
C ARG A 15 17.14 5.58 27.46
N GLY A 16 17.76 6.75 27.56
CA GLY A 16 18.99 7.07 26.85
C GLY A 16 18.82 6.89 25.33
N GLN A 17 19.74 6.15 24.69
CA GLN A 17 19.80 5.93 23.24
C GLN A 17 19.08 4.65 22.75
N ILE A 18 18.43 3.88 23.63
CA ILE A 18 17.82 2.59 23.26
C ILE A 18 16.42 2.82 22.70
N PRO A 19 15.96 2.23 21.59
CA PRO A 19 14.57 2.35 21.10
C PRO A 19 13.50 2.00 22.15
N LEU A 20 12.33 2.65 22.11
CA LEU A 20 11.30 2.48 23.14
C LEU A 20 10.77 1.05 23.19
N GLY A 21 10.59 0.43 22.03
CA GLY A 21 10.20 -0.98 21.93
C GLY A 21 11.20 -1.91 22.61
N ASP A 22 12.50 -1.69 22.41
CA ASP A 22 13.56 -2.50 23.02
C ASP A 22 13.66 -2.28 24.53
N ALA A 23 13.48 -1.04 24.98
CA ALA A 23 13.48 -0.72 26.41
C ALA A 23 12.30 -1.39 27.13
N VAL A 24 11.10 -1.35 26.53
CA VAL A 24 9.91 -2.03 27.06
C VAL A 24 10.07 -3.55 27.00
N ALA A 25 10.63 -4.10 25.92
CA ALA A 25 10.88 -5.54 25.79
C ALA A 25 11.89 -6.04 26.84
N LYS A 26 12.95 -5.27 27.12
CA LYS A 26 13.90 -5.57 28.20
C LYS A 26 13.26 -5.47 29.58
N LEU A 27 12.42 -4.46 29.81
CA LEU A 27 11.65 -4.31 31.05
C LEU A 27 10.74 -5.52 31.28
N ASN A 28 9.93 -5.89 30.27
CA ASN A 28 9.03 -7.04 30.34
C ASN A 28 9.76 -8.38 30.51
N ASN A 29 11.02 -8.46 30.09
CA ASN A 29 11.84 -9.66 30.27
C ASN A 29 12.54 -9.79 31.62
N LEU A 30 12.53 -8.75 32.47
CA LEU A 30 13.12 -8.82 33.80
C LEU A 30 12.39 -9.85 34.68
N PRO A 31 13.12 -10.63 35.51
CA PRO A 31 12.52 -11.62 36.42
C PRO A 31 11.48 -11.00 37.37
N ALA A 32 11.71 -9.75 37.79
CA ALA A 32 10.81 -8.99 38.63
C ALA A 32 9.47 -8.63 37.95
N MET A 33 9.46 -8.54 36.62
CA MET A 33 8.25 -8.30 35.81
C MET A 33 7.56 -9.60 35.36
N LYS A 34 8.23 -10.75 35.47
CA LYS A 34 7.63 -12.08 35.23
C LYS A 34 7.01 -12.68 36.48
N ASN A 35 7.59 -12.41 37.65
CA ASN A 35 7.14 -12.91 38.95
C ASN A 35 6.57 -11.80 39.82
N LEU A 36 5.50 -11.12 39.36
CA LEU A 36 4.82 -10.13 40.18
C LEU A 36 4.12 -10.80 41.38
N PRO A 37 4.23 -10.25 42.60
CA PRO A 37 3.48 -10.72 43.77
C PRO A 37 1.97 -10.70 43.53
N GLN A 38 1.23 -11.64 44.12
CA GLN A 38 -0.23 -11.68 44.02
C GLN A 38 -0.84 -10.35 44.48
N GLY A 39 -1.65 -9.74 43.60
CA GLY A 39 -2.30 -8.44 43.83
C GLY A 39 -1.62 -7.24 43.16
N VAL A 40 -0.42 -7.40 42.60
CA VAL A 40 0.25 -6.35 41.81
C VAL A 40 0.02 -6.59 40.32
N ARG A 41 -0.51 -5.60 39.61
CA ARG A 41 -0.64 -5.63 38.14
C ARG A 41 0.25 -4.54 37.54
N SER A 42 0.99 -4.90 36.50
CA SER A 42 1.64 -3.90 35.66
C SER A 42 0.56 -3.14 34.89
N VAL A 43 0.62 -1.82 34.94
CA VAL A 43 -0.20 -0.95 34.09
C VAL A 43 0.74 -0.36 33.05
N GLU A 44 0.49 -0.66 31.77
CA GLU A 44 1.18 0.03 30.68
C GLU A 44 0.78 1.51 30.74
N ALA A 45 1.73 2.37 31.13
CA ALA A 45 1.53 3.80 31.28
C ALA A 45 2.75 4.56 30.76
N GLY A 46 2.56 5.81 30.37
CA GLY A 46 3.59 6.65 29.76
C GLY A 46 3.76 6.41 28.26
N ASP A 47 4.97 6.65 27.76
CA ASP A 47 5.28 6.72 26.33
C ASP A 47 4.97 5.43 25.57
N ALA A 48 5.12 4.27 26.22
CA ALA A 48 4.84 2.97 25.60
C ALA A 48 3.36 2.79 25.25
N LYS A 49 2.46 3.21 26.16
CA LYS A 49 1.02 3.19 25.91
C LYS A 49 0.64 4.20 24.83
N ILE A 50 1.18 5.42 24.90
CA ILE A 50 0.93 6.46 23.89
C ILE A 50 1.35 5.97 22.50
N LEU A 51 2.52 5.35 22.38
CA LEU A 51 2.99 4.78 21.11
C LEU A 51 2.06 3.67 20.61
N ASN A 52 1.60 2.77 21.49
CA ASN A 52 0.68 1.69 21.12
C ASN A 52 -0.68 2.24 20.67
N ASP A 53 -1.23 3.23 21.38
CA ASP A 53 -2.48 3.91 21.01
C ASP A 53 -2.33 4.61 19.64
N ILE A 54 -1.19 5.26 19.37
CA ILE A 54 -0.90 5.88 18.07
C ILE A 54 -0.77 4.83 16.96
N VAL A 55 -0.02 3.74 17.19
CA VAL A 55 0.19 2.68 16.19
C VAL A 55 -1.09 1.94 15.87
N SER A 56 -1.87 1.57 16.88
CA SER A 56 -3.16 0.88 16.71
C SER A 56 -4.18 1.79 16.01
N GLY A 57 -4.27 3.06 16.42
CA GLY A 57 -5.10 4.06 15.75
C GLY A 57 -4.69 4.32 14.31
N PHE A 58 -3.38 4.37 14.04
CA PHE A 58 -2.82 4.50 12.69
C PHE A 58 -3.18 3.29 11.81
N LEU A 59 -3.00 2.07 12.32
CA LEU A 59 -3.27 0.85 11.58
C LEU A 59 -4.76 0.75 11.22
N LEU A 60 -5.65 1.08 12.18
CA LEU A 60 -7.09 1.16 11.94
C LEU A 60 -7.43 2.23 10.89
N SER A 61 -6.84 3.42 11.00
CA SER A 61 -7.04 4.51 10.04
C SER A 61 -6.56 4.13 8.64
N MET A 62 -5.44 3.41 8.53
CA MET A 62 -4.89 2.92 7.28
C MET A 62 -5.83 1.88 6.65
N LEU A 63 -6.36 0.94 7.44
CA LEU A 63 -7.32 -0.06 6.96
C LEU A 63 -8.62 0.58 6.46
N ILE A 64 -9.19 1.51 7.23
CA ILE A 64 -10.39 2.25 6.83
C ILE A 64 -10.10 3.09 5.56
N GLY A 65 -8.93 3.73 5.49
CA GLY A 65 -8.50 4.50 4.31
C GLY A 65 -8.39 3.64 3.06
N VAL A 66 -7.72 2.48 3.15
CA VAL A 66 -7.61 1.51 2.05
C VAL A 66 -8.99 0.99 1.65
N PHE A 67 -9.86 0.70 2.60
CA PHE A 67 -11.24 0.27 2.33
C PHE A 67 -12.06 1.35 1.61
N CYS A 68 -11.97 2.60 2.06
CA CYS A 68 -12.63 3.73 1.39
C CYS A 68 -12.12 3.93 -0.04
N ILE A 69 -10.80 3.89 -0.25
CA ILE A 69 -10.22 3.95 -1.60
C ILE A 69 -10.75 2.79 -2.45
N TYR A 70 -10.73 1.56 -1.92
CA TYR A 70 -11.25 0.39 -2.61
C TYR A 70 -12.71 0.59 -3.04
N ALA A 71 -13.58 1.02 -2.13
CA ALA A 71 -15.00 1.24 -2.41
C ALA A 71 -15.22 2.32 -3.48
N LEU A 72 -14.45 3.41 -3.43
CA LEU A 72 -14.50 4.47 -4.45
C LEU A 72 -14.03 3.96 -5.82
N LEU A 73 -12.97 3.16 -5.88
CA LEU A 73 -12.47 2.60 -7.13
C LEU A 73 -13.41 1.56 -7.73
N VAL A 74 -14.05 0.75 -6.88
CA VAL A 74 -15.12 -0.17 -7.27
C VAL A 74 -16.27 0.61 -7.93
N LEU A 75 -16.69 1.72 -7.31
CA LEU A 75 -17.74 2.58 -7.84
C LEU A 75 -17.32 3.25 -9.16
N LEU A 76 -16.05 3.63 -9.27
CA LEU A 76 -15.49 4.30 -10.44
C LEU A 76 -15.34 3.38 -11.65
N PHE A 77 -14.75 2.19 -11.47
CA PHE A 77 -14.43 1.27 -12.57
C PHE A 77 -15.53 0.24 -12.86
N HIS A 78 -16.49 0.10 -11.95
CA HIS A 78 -17.54 -0.93 -12.00
C HIS A 78 -16.95 -2.35 -12.17
N ASP A 79 -15.80 -2.58 -11.53
CA ASP A 79 -15.01 -3.81 -11.59
C ASP A 79 -14.36 -4.05 -10.22
N MET A 80 -14.38 -5.30 -9.73
CA MET A 80 -13.83 -5.66 -8.41
C MET A 80 -12.34 -5.99 -8.46
N VAL A 81 -11.79 -6.34 -9.63
CA VAL A 81 -10.44 -6.87 -9.78
C VAL A 81 -9.42 -5.75 -10.02
N GLN A 82 -9.83 -4.73 -10.78
CA GLN A 82 -8.97 -3.57 -11.09
C GLN A 82 -8.56 -2.77 -9.83
N PRO A 83 -9.45 -2.48 -8.86
CA PRO A 83 -9.09 -1.80 -7.61
C PRO A 83 -8.03 -2.55 -6.79
N ILE A 84 -8.10 -3.89 -6.74
CA ILE A 84 -7.12 -4.71 -6.02
C ILE A 84 -5.74 -4.57 -6.64
N THR A 85 -5.68 -4.52 -7.98
CA THR A 85 -4.43 -4.30 -8.71
C THR A 85 -3.81 -2.94 -8.38
N ILE A 86 -4.62 -1.89 -8.25
CA ILE A 86 -4.16 -0.55 -7.88
C ILE A 86 -3.59 -0.54 -6.44
N LEU A 87 -4.30 -1.17 -5.49
CA LEU A 87 -3.88 -1.23 -4.08
C LEU A 87 -2.62 -2.07 -3.85
N SER A 88 -2.27 -2.96 -4.78
CA SER A 88 -1.04 -3.74 -4.71
C SER A 88 0.24 -2.91 -4.78
N ALA A 89 0.16 -1.63 -5.17
CA ALA A 89 1.27 -0.69 -5.16
C ALA A 89 1.59 -0.14 -3.75
N LEU A 90 0.70 -0.30 -2.77
CA LEU A 90 0.90 0.23 -1.42
C LEU A 90 2.03 -0.46 -0.64
N PRO A 91 2.11 -1.81 -0.58
CA PRO A 91 3.22 -2.49 0.12
C PRO A 91 4.63 -2.07 -0.32
N PRO A 92 4.97 -1.99 -1.63
CA PRO A 92 6.30 -1.55 -2.03
C PRO A 92 6.58 -0.09 -1.67
N SER A 93 5.57 0.78 -1.65
CA SER A 93 5.75 2.17 -1.17
C SER A 93 6.04 2.25 0.32
N ALA A 94 5.34 1.46 1.13
CA ALA A 94 5.58 1.41 2.57
C ALA A 94 6.98 0.85 2.84
N GLY A 95 7.38 -0.21 2.13
CA GLY A 95 8.73 -0.75 2.17
C GLY A 95 9.80 0.31 1.87
N GLY A 96 9.60 1.12 0.83
CA GLY A 96 10.50 2.24 0.52
C GLY A 96 10.60 3.30 1.60
N ALA A 97 9.48 3.65 2.23
CA ALA A 97 9.44 4.60 3.33
C ALA A 97 10.23 4.08 4.53
N PHE A 98 10.05 2.80 4.90
CA PHE A 98 10.81 2.16 5.98
C PHE A 98 12.30 2.07 5.66
N LEU A 99 12.66 1.72 4.42
CA LEU A 99 14.06 1.67 3.98
C LEU A 99 14.75 3.02 4.11
N MET A 100 14.07 4.12 3.76
CA MET A 100 14.65 5.46 3.85
C MET A 100 14.78 5.95 5.29
N LEU A 101 13.78 5.68 6.14
CA LEU A 101 13.88 5.96 7.58
C LEU A 101 15.04 5.20 8.21
N TRP A 102 15.19 3.93 7.86
CA TRP A 102 16.31 3.10 8.32
C TRP A 102 17.66 3.63 7.82
N ALA A 103 17.77 4.00 6.54
CA ALA A 103 18.99 4.56 5.97
C ALA A 103 19.41 5.89 6.63
N LEU A 104 18.44 6.71 7.04
CA LEU A 104 18.67 7.98 7.73
C LEU A 104 18.73 7.85 9.27
N ASN A 105 18.67 6.63 9.83
CA ASN A 105 18.60 6.36 11.27
C ASN A 105 17.50 7.16 11.99
N MET A 106 16.33 7.30 11.37
CA MET A 106 15.17 7.97 11.93
C MET A 106 14.17 6.94 12.48
N GLU A 107 13.59 7.24 13.65
CA GLU A 107 12.55 6.40 14.25
C GLU A 107 11.18 6.58 13.56
N LEU A 108 10.33 5.55 13.64
CA LEU A 108 8.93 5.64 13.22
C LEU A 108 8.14 6.47 14.23
N SER A 109 8.09 7.78 14.00
CA SER A 109 7.36 8.74 14.82
C SER A 109 5.99 9.09 14.24
N LEU A 110 5.17 9.82 15.01
CA LEU A 110 3.86 10.31 14.55
C LEU A 110 3.95 11.10 13.22
N PRO A 111 4.94 12.00 13.01
CA PRO A 111 5.18 12.64 11.71
C PRO A 111 5.47 11.67 10.57
N ALA A 112 6.28 10.64 10.81
CA ALA A 112 6.57 9.61 9.81
C ALA A 112 5.31 8.83 9.41
N MET A 113 4.40 8.57 10.36
CA MET A 113 3.11 7.95 10.08
C MET A 113 2.18 8.83 9.24
N ILE A 114 2.15 10.15 9.50
CA ILE A 114 1.45 11.11 8.64
C ILE A 114 2.06 11.09 7.22
N GLY A 115 3.39 11.00 7.13
CA GLY A 115 4.10 10.80 5.87
C GLY A 115 3.65 9.52 5.14
N LEU A 116 3.53 8.41 5.85
CA LEU A 116 3.07 7.14 5.28
C LEU A 116 1.60 7.21 4.80
N LEU A 117 0.74 7.90 5.56
CA LEU A 117 -0.66 8.12 5.20
C LEU A 117 -0.81 8.98 3.94
N THR A 118 -0.03 10.06 3.84
CA THR A 118 -0.02 10.92 2.64
C THR A 118 0.56 10.20 1.44
N LEU A 119 1.64 9.43 1.63
CA LEU A 119 2.23 8.57 0.61
C LEU A 119 1.21 7.59 0.03
N MET A 120 0.34 7.01 0.87
CA MET A 120 -0.74 6.11 0.41
C MET A 120 -1.55 6.74 -0.72
N GLY A 121 -2.06 7.96 -0.54
CA GLY A 121 -2.89 8.64 -1.54
C GLY A 121 -2.11 8.99 -2.81
N ILE A 122 -0.87 9.43 -2.65
CA ILE A 122 0.02 9.80 -3.77
C ILE A 122 0.31 8.60 -4.66
N VAL A 123 0.69 7.48 -4.05
CA VAL A 123 1.03 6.23 -4.76
C VAL A 123 -0.21 5.63 -5.42
N THR A 124 -1.35 5.70 -4.73
CA THR A 124 -2.63 5.27 -5.29
C THR A 124 -2.95 6.08 -6.56
N LYS A 125 -2.80 7.42 -6.55
CA LYS A 125 -3.02 8.26 -7.73
C LYS A 125 -2.19 7.81 -8.94
N ASN A 126 -0.90 7.54 -8.72
CA ASN A 126 -0.01 7.10 -9.80
C ASN A 126 -0.44 5.75 -10.37
N SER A 127 -0.92 4.84 -9.53
CA SER A 127 -1.39 3.52 -9.92
C SER A 127 -2.77 3.57 -10.61
N ILE A 128 -3.67 4.44 -10.16
CA ILE A 128 -4.97 4.70 -10.80
C ILE A 128 -4.75 5.15 -12.24
N LEU A 129 -3.91 6.17 -12.47
CA LEU A 129 -3.67 6.73 -13.81
C LEU A 129 -3.10 5.71 -14.81
N LEU A 130 -2.29 4.76 -14.33
CA LEU A 130 -1.73 3.71 -15.16
C LEU A 130 -2.80 2.67 -15.53
N VAL A 131 -3.52 2.15 -14.54
CA VAL A 131 -4.56 1.13 -14.75
C VAL A 131 -5.72 1.67 -15.59
N GLU A 132 -6.14 2.91 -15.35
CA GLU A 132 -7.17 3.59 -16.16
C GLU A 132 -6.77 3.64 -17.63
N TYR A 133 -5.52 3.98 -17.95
CA TYR A 133 -5.04 4.01 -19.33
C TYR A 133 -5.00 2.62 -19.97
N ILE A 134 -4.61 1.59 -19.22
CA ILE A 134 -4.62 0.21 -19.70
C ILE A 134 -6.06 -0.21 -20.04
N VAL A 135 -7.02 0.10 -19.17
CA VAL A 135 -8.44 -0.22 -19.35
C VAL A 135 -9.02 0.55 -20.54
N MET A 136 -8.71 1.84 -20.67
CA MET A 136 -9.10 2.67 -21.79
C MET A 136 -8.55 2.13 -23.11
N ALA A 137 -7.26 1.81 -23.18
CA ALA A 137 -6.64 1.24 -24.38
C ALA A 137 -7.24 -0.11 -24.79
N ARG A 138 -7.63 -0.95 -23.82
CA ARG A 138 -8.32 -2.21 -24.12
C ARG A 138 -9.76 -2.01 -24.60
N ARG A 139 -10.52 -1.09 -23.97
CA ARG A 139 -11.95 -0.88 -24.27
C ARG A 139 -12.18 -0.06 -25.54
N GLU A 140 -11.41 1.00 -25.75
CA GLU A 140 -11.63 1.95 -26.85
C GLU A 140 -10.83 1.60 -28.11
N HIS A 141 -9.60 1.10 -27.95
CA HIS A 141 -8.71 0.79 -29.08
C HIS A 141 -8.65 -0.70 -29.42
N GLY A 142 -9.33 -1.56 -28.65
CA GLY A 142 -9.34 -3.01 -28.88
C GLY A 142 -7.96 -3.67 -28.80
N MET A 143 -6.98 -3.00 -28.20
CA MET A 143 -5.60 -3.46 -28.16
C MET A 143 -5.45 -4.75 -27.37
N SER A 144 -4.48 -5.58 -27.76
CA SER A 144 -4.10 -6.71 -26.94
C SER A 144 -3.59 -6.22 -25.58
N ARG A 145 -3.76 -7.04 -24.54
CA ARG A 145 -3.38 -6.69 -23.17
C ARG A 145 -1.93 -6.22 -23.05
N TYR A 146 -1.02 -6.88 -23.77
CA TYR A 146 0.40 -6.56 -23.74
C TYR A 146 0.70 -5.20 -24.40
N GLU A 147 0.10 -4.93 -25.56
CA GLU A 147 0.23 -3.65 -26.25
C GLU A 147 -0.36 -2.51 -25.42
N ALA A 148 -1.53 -2.72 -24.79
CA ALA A 148 -2.17 -1.72 -23.93
C ALA A 148 -1.30 -1.36 -22.72
N ILE A 149 -0.61 -2.34 -22.11
CA ILE A 149 0.31 -2.10 -20.99
C ILE A 149 1.52 -1.28 -21.45
N ILE A 150 2.14 -1.64 -22.57
CA ILE A 150 3.33 -0.93 -23.08
C ILE A 150 2.97 0.51 -23.47
N ASP A 151 1.84 0.70 -24.15
CA ASP A 151 1.36 2.02 -24.55
C ASP A 151 1.06 2.89 -23.33
N ALA A 152 0.33 2.36 -22.35
CA ALA A 152 0.04 3.04 -21.10
C ALA A 152 1.32 3.42 -20.34
N CYS A 153 2.26 2.49 -20.17
CA CYS A 153 3.53 2.77 -19.49
C CYS A 153 4.32 3.87 -20.19
N SER A 154 4.43 3.81 -21.52
CA SER A 154 5.18 4.80 -22.30
C SER A 154 4.58 6.20 -22.21
N LYS A 155 3.24 6.31 -22.23
CA LYS A 155 2.53 7.59 -22.11
C LYS A 155 2.55 8.16 -20.69
N ARG A 156 2.64 7.31 -19.66
CA ARG A 156 2.53 7.72 -18.25
C ARG A 156 3.87 7.88 -17.53
N VAL A 157 4.96 7.26 -17.98
CA VAL A 157 6.28 7.38 -17.35
C VAL A 157 6.70 8.85 -17.19
N ARG A 158 6.57 9.68 -18.24
CA ARG A 158 6.97 11.10 -18.17
C ARG A 158 6.19 11.89 -17.10
N PRO A 159 4.84 11.90 -17.09
CA PRO A 159 4.07 12.53 -16.02
C PRO A 159 4.34 11.97 -14.61
N ILE A 160 4.46 10.64 -14.47
CA ILE A 160 4.70 10.00 -13.16
C ILE A 160 6.06 10.43 -12.59
N VAL A 161 7.10 10.42 -13.42
CA VAL A 161 8.44 10.87 -13.03
C VAL A 161 8.43 12.36 -12.68
N MET A 162 7.73 13.19 -13.45
CA MET A 162 7.59 14.63 -13.17
C MET A 162 7.02 14.88 -11.77
N THR A 163 5.92 14.20 -11.41
CA THR A 163 5.31 14.36 -10.08
C THR A 163 6.19 13.83 -8.96
N THR A 164 6.89 12.71 -9.20
CA THR A 164 7.83 12.13 -8.22
C THR A 164 8.97 13.11 -7.92
N ILE A 165 9.58 13.69 -8.96
CA ILE A 165 10.67 14.66 -8.80
C ILE A 165 10.17 15.93 -8.13
N ALA A 166 9.02 16.47 -8.54
CA ALA A 166 8.47 17.69 -7.97
C ALA A 166 8.19 17.54 -6.46
N MET A 167 7.61 16.41 -6.05
CA MET A 167 7.32 16.18 -4.63
C MET A 167 8.56 15.81 -3.83
N ALA A 168 9.49 15.05 -4.40
CA ALA A 168 10.78 14.79 -3.77
C ALA A 168 11.53 16.12 -3.53
N ALA A 169 11.59 17.00 -4.53
CA ALA A 169 12.20 18.31 -4.41
C ALA A 169 11.48 19.21 -3.39
N GLY A 170 10.15 19.16 -3.31
CA GLY A 170 9.38 19.91 -2.32
C GLY A 170 9.56 19.43 -0.88
N MET A 171 9.74 18.12 -0.69
CA MET A 171 9.98 17.52 0.63
C MET A 171 11.46 17.51 1.04
N LEU A 172 12.38 17.70 0.11
CA LEU A 172 13.82 17.68 0.36
C LEU A 172 14.26 18.76 1.39
N PRO A 173 13.85 20.04 1.27
CA PRO A 173 14.14 21.08 2.29
C PRO A 173 13.64 20.73 3.68
N ILE A 174 12.50 20.05 3.76
CA ILE A 174 11.84 19.64 5.01
C ILE A 174 12.63 18.50 5.67
N THR A 175 13.18 17.61 4.84
CA THR A 175 13.94 16.43 5.29
C THR A 175 15.32 16.80 5.81
N ILE A 176 15.99 17.76 5.16
CA ILE A 176 17.34 18.20 5.56
C ILE A 176 17.33 19.31 6.62
N GLY A 177 16.15 19.85 6.96
CA GLY A 177 16.01 20.80 8.07
C GLY A 177 16.58 22.19 7.79
N LEU A 178 16.43 22.73 6.57
CA LEU A 178 16.96 24.06 6.24
C LEU A 178 16.39 25.17 7.16
N HIS A 179 15.18 25.01 7.69
CA HIS A 179 14.51 25.98 8.56
C HIS A 179 13.57 25.29 9.58
N GLY A 180 13.70 25.63 10.87
CA GLY A 180 12.79 25.22 11.95
C GLY A 180 13.18 23.94 12.72
N ASP A 181 12.25 23.40 13.50
CA ASP A 181 12.43 22.15 14.26
C ASP A 181 12.50 20.95 13.31
N ASN A 182 13.73 20.49 13.07
CA ASN A 182 14.03 19.38 12.18
C ASN A 182 13.61 18.02 12.77
N ALA A 183 13.63 17.88 14.11
CA ALA A 183 13.40 16.60 14.76
C ALA A 183 11.99 16.06 14.52
N PHE A 184 11.00 16.95 14.44
CA PHE A 184 9.63 16.59 14.16
C PHE A 184 9.35 16.41 12.66
N ARG A 185 9.95 17.23 11.79
CA ARG A 185 9.58 17.28 10.36
C ARG A 185 10.40 16.37 9.45
N ALA A 186 11.66 16.10 9.79
CA ALA A 186 12.54 15.28 8.95
C ALA A 186 11.99 13.87 8.69
N PRO A 187 11.47 13.12 9.69
CA PRO A 187 10.95 11.78 9.46
C PRO A 187 9.74 11.74 8.53
N MET A 188 8.92 12.80 8.53
CA MET A 188 7.80 12.94 7.60
C MET A 188 8.29 13.08 6.16
N GLY A 189 9.27 13.96 5.91
CA GLY A 189 9.83 14.15 4.57
C GLY A 189 10.58 12.92 4.06
N ALA A 190 11.41 12.31 4.92
CA ALA A 190 12.18 11.10 4.61
C ALA A 190 11.27 9.93 4.20
N SER A 191 10.21 9.65 4.96
CA SER A 191 9.28 8.57 4.66
C SER A 191 8.56 8.77 3.31
N VAL A 192 8.14 10.00 3.01
CA VAL A 192 7.49 10.34 1.73
C VAL A 192 8.47 10.21 0.55
N ILE A 193 9.69 10.76 0.66
CA ILE A 193 10.70 10.69 -0.40
C ILE A 193 11.09 9.23 -0.68
N GLY A 194 11.42 8.48 0.36
CA GLY A 194 11.80 7.07 0.25
C GLY A 194 10.71 6.22 -0.37
N GLY A 195 9.48 6.40 0.14
CA GLY A 195 8.32 5.71 -0.36
C GLY A 195 8.00 6.04 -1.81
N LEU A 196 8.12 7.31 -2.22
CA LEU A 196 7.91 7.76 -3.59
C LEU A 196 8.94 7.18 -4.56
N LEU A 197 10.22 7.25 -4.23
CA LEU A 197 11.29 6.75 -5.09
C LEU A 197 11.17 5.24 -5.29
N ALA A 198 11.01 4.49 -4.21
CA ALA A 198 10.80 3.05 -4.28
C ALA A 198 9.49 2.71 -4.98
N SER A 199 8.41 3.40 -4.65
CA SER A 199 7.10 3.18 -5.28
C SER A 199 7.18 3.41 -6.77
N THR A 200 7.73 4.52 -7.25
CA THR A 200 7.73 4.84 -8.68
C THR A 200 8.56 3.83 -9.45
N ALA A 201 9.72 3.41 -8.93
CA ALA A 201 10.54 2.38 -9.56
C ALA A 201 9.87 1.00 -9.55
N LEU A 202 9.35 0.56 -8.39
CA LEU A 202 8.76 -0.76 -8.25
C LEU A 202 7.36 -0.85 -8.86
N SER A 203 6.52 0.18 -8.76
CA SER A 203 5.12 0.12 -9.24
C SER A 203 5.03 0.07 -10.76
N LEU A 204 5.92 0.75 -11.49
CA LEU A 204 6.00 0.66 -12.95
C LEU A 204 6.30 -0.76 -13.45
N PHE A 205 6.86 -1.63 -12.61
CA PHE A 205 7.10 -3.03 -12.93
C PHE A 205 6.06 -3.96 -12.30
N VAL A 206 5.80 -3.79 -11.01
CA VAL A 206 4.92 -4.63 -10.19
C VAL A 206 3.46 -4.48 -10.60
N VAL A 207 2.97 -3.27 -10.89
CA VAL A 207 1.56 -3.05 -11.25
C VAL A 207 1.23 -3.73 -12.59
N PRO A 208 2.03 -3.61 -13.67
CA PRO A 208 1.83 -4.39 -14.88
C PRO A 208 1.85 -5.91 -14.63
N VAL A 209 2.81 -6.42 -13.85
CA VAL A 209 2.89 -7.86 -13.56
C VAL A 209 1.64 -8.34 -12.81
N ILE A 210 1.21 -7.62 -11.78
CA ILE A 210 0.02 -7.98 -11.00
C ILE A 210 -1.24 -7.85 -11.83
N TYR A 211 -1.36 -6.80 -12.64
CA TYR A 211 -2.42 -6.69 -13.65
C TYR A 211 -2.38 -7.91 -14.58
N THR A 212 -1.17 -8.36 -14.99
CA THR A 212 -0.96 -9.53 -15.86
C THR A 212 -1.35 -10.88 -15.23
N LEU A 213 -1.36 -10.97 -13.90
CA LEU A 213 -1.81 -12.16 -13.19
C LEU A 213 -3.34 -12.16 -13.05
N PHE A 214 -3.93 -11.03 -12.65
CA PHE A 214 -5.35 -10.94 -12.33
C PHE A 214 -6.29 -11.08 -13.55
N ASP A 215 -6.07 -10.36 -14.66
CA ASP A 215 -6.89 -10.54 -15.90
C ASP A 215 -6.74 -11.99 -16.44
N GLY A 216 -5.56 -12.62 -16.23
CA GLY A 216 -5.29 -13.98 -16.68
C GLY A 216 -6.08 -15.02 -15.88
N LEU A 217 -6.20 -14.80 -14.57
CA LEU A 217 -7.09 -15.53 -13.68
C LEU A 217 -8.56 -15.33 -14.08
N GLU A 218 -8.98 -14.09 -14.35
CA GLU A 218 -10.35 -13.79 -14.74
C GLU A 218 -10.75 -14.49 -16.07
N HIS A 219 -9.86 -14.46 -17.08
CA HIS A 219 -10.09 -15.16 -18.34
C HIS A 219 -10.07 -16.69 -18.21
N ARG A 220 -9.30 -17.25 -17.26
CA ARG A 220 -9.32 -18.69 -16.95
C ARG A 220 -10.61 -19.10 -16.22
N VAL A 221 -11.03 -18.31 -15.24
CA VAL A 221 -12.27 -18.55 -14.48
C VAL A 221 -13.49 -18.40 -15.39
N LYS A 222 -13.56 -17.36 -16.24
CA LYS A 222 -14.63 -17.21 -17.24
C LYS A 222 -14.65 -18.37 -18.24
N ARG A 223 -13.50 -18.87 -18.71
CA ARG A 223 -13.44 -20.06 -19.57
C ARG A 223 -13.88 -21.33 -18.85
N LEU A 224 -13.53 -21.50 -17.58
CA LEU A 224 -13.91 -22.67 -16.78
C LEU A 224 -15.42 -22.65 -16.48
N MET A 225 -15.96 -21.50 -16.08
CA MET A 225 -17.40 -21.31 -15.91
C MET A 225 -18.18 -21.49 -17.22
N LYS A 226 -17.65 -21.01 -18.36
CA LYS A 226 -18.27 -21.23 -19.67
C LYS A 226 -18.26 -22.70 -20.09
N ARG A 227 -17.20 -23.45 -19.75
CA ARG A 227 -17.12 -24.91 -19.92
C ARG A 227 -18.09 -25.65 -18.99
N MET A 228 -18.28 -25.19 -17.75
CA MET A 228 -19.23 -25.78 -16.80
C MET A 228 -20.70 -25.45 -17.14
N LYS A 229 -20.95 -24.30 -17.78
CA LYS A 229 -22.31 -23.87 -18.18
C LYS A 229 -22.79 -24.46 -19.52
N GLY A 230 -22.00 -25.34 -20.16
CA GLY A 230 -22.46 -26.18 -21.26
C GLY A 230 -23.11 -25.43 -22.43
N GLU A 231 -22.35 -24.59 -23.14
CA GLU A 231 -22.74 -24.25 -24.52
C GLU A 231 -22.33 -25.42 -25.42
N SER A 232 -23.25 -26.35 -25.62
CA SER A 232 -23.28 -27.23 -26.79
C SER A 232 -23.32 -26.35 -28.04
N THR A 233 -22.14 -26.09 -28.61
CA THR A 233 -22.03 -25.50 -29.95
C THR A 233 -22.54 -26.54 -30.94
N GLU A 234 -23.81 -26.40 -31.33
CA GLU A 234 -24.38 -27.07 -32.49
C GLU A 234 -23.46 -26.80 -33.69
N THR A 235 -22.89 -27.88 -34.19
CA THR A 235 -22.02 -27.89 -35.35
C THR A 235 -22.93 -27.82 -36.57
N THR A 236 -23.25 -26.61 -37.04
CA THR A 236 -23.88 -26.46 -38.35
C THR A 236 -22.82 -26.78 -39.41
N THR A 237 -22.84 -28.04 -39.84
CA THR A 237 -22.06 -28.57 -40.95
C THR A 237 -22.37 -27.75 -42.21
N PRO A 238 -21.38 -27.21 -42.94
CA PRO A 238 -21.63 -26.67 -44.26
C PRO A 238 -21.87 -27.87 -45.19
N ALA A 239 -23.13 -28.11 -45.57
CA ALA A 239 -23.47 -29.07 -46.60
C ALA A 239 -22.75 -28.65 -47.90
N GLY A 240 -21.84 -29.51 -48.32
CA GLY A 240 -21.03 -29.34 -49.52
C GLY A 240 -21.89 -29.23 -50.77
N ARG A 241 -21.41 -28.38 -51.68
CA ARG A 241 -21.72 -28.39 -53.10
C ARG A 241 -21.55 -29.81 -53.66
N ALA A 242 -22.62 -30.41 -54.16
CA ALA A 242 -22.59 -31.48 -55.14
C ALA A 242 -23.93 -31.47 -55.91
N GLY A 243 -23.88 -31.31 -57.24
CA GLY A 243 -25.07 -31.36 -58.08
C GLY A 243 -24.95 -30.53 -59.36
N GLU A 244 -24.05 -30.94 -60.26
CA GLU A 244 -24.12 -30.67 -61.69
C GLU A 244 -25.47 -31.07 -62.30
N GLY A 245 -25.82 -30.45 -63.42
CA GLY A 245 -27.15 -30.50 -64.03
C GLY A 245 -27.53 -31.80 -64.73
N ALA A 246 -28.82 -31.89 -65.04
CA ALA A 246 -29.40 -32.59 -66.19
C ALA A 246 -30.93 -32.38 -66.17
N ALA A 247 -31.47 -32.11 -67.37
CA ALA A 247 -32.89 -32.06 -67.77
C ALA A 247 -33.73 -30.84 -67.38
#